data_AF-A0A7Y4U5Z8-F1
#
_entry.id   AF-A0A7Y4U5Z8-F1
#
_cell.length_a   1.000
_cell.length_b   1.000
_cell.length_c   1.000
_cell.angle_alpha   90.00
_cell.angle_beta   90.00
_cell.angle_gamma   90.00
#
_symmetry.space_group_name_H-M   'P 1'
#
loop_
_entity.id
_entity.type
_entity.pdbx_description
1 polymer ?
#
loop_
_entity_poly.entity_id
_entity_poly.type
_entity_poly.pdbx_seq_one_letter_code
_entity_poly.pdbx_strand_id
1 'polypeptide(L)'
;MKPKTSTTEAPHIAVTDRVTFTYQERTWTGTVVKKSRTRAHVVCDNQRELQVPYPLLTKLPDATPRVVQSQAEQQRARFAPGDRVQFDYRGTVLSGVLARLNPTLGHIATDDGKEYRVSYGLLRHDEEKQPVAVAARGPTALDALALRARSLLEQHRLSGWSFQFDNGRRRAGCCQYGTKVISVSYAFARQAAEDELTDTILHEIAHALVGKMHNHDEVWRAKAIEIGCSGRRCHDLQFVPPRYIVTCERHCWVATAERRRRGIVCMQCRGQIVYHTYTEERWSREQQQV
;
A
#
# COMPACT_ATOMS: atom_id res chain seq x y z
N MET A 1 22.08 8.27 46.61
CA MET A 1 22.34 7.59 45.33
C MET A 1 21.27 6.52 45.14
N LYS A 2 20.33 6.73 44.22
CA LYS A 2 19.37 5.68 43.83
C LYS A 2 20.00 4.86 42.69
N PRO A 3 19.94 3.51 42.72
CA PRO A 3 20.52 2.70 41.67
C PRO A 3 19.80 2.97 40.36
N LYS A 4 20.57 3.25 39.30
CA LYS A 4 20.05 3.28 37.93
C LYS A 4 19.57 1.88 37.60
N THR A 5 18.26 1.69 37.51
CA THR A 5 17.67 0.52 36.87
C THR A 5 18.20 0.47 35.43
N SER A 6 18.97 -0.57 35.12
CA SER A 6 19.40 -0.86 33.76
C SER A 6 18.15 -0.98 32.90
N THR A 7 17.92 0.02 32.06
CA THR A 7 16.83 0.01 31.09
C THR A 7 17.26 -0.96 30.01
N THR A 8 16.93 -2.24 30.18
CA THR A 8 17.08 -3.24 29.13
C THR A 8 16.25 -2.73 27.95
N GLU A 9 16.93 -2.31 26.88
CA GLU A 9 16.30 -1.83 25.66
C GLU A 9 15.33 -2.91 25.20
N ALA A 10 14.03 -2.59 25.13
CA ALA A 10 13.02 -3.56 24.72
C ALA A 10 13.44 -4.14 23.36
N PRO A 11 13.38 -5.47 23.15
CA PRO A 11 13.84 -6.09 21.92
C PRO A 11 13.16 -5.41 20.74
N HIS A 12 13.98 -4.95 19.78
CA HIS A 12 13.47 -4.22 18.63
C HIS A 12 12.61 -5.14 17.77
N ILE A 13 11.28 -5.03 17.90
CA ILE A 13 10.32 -5.83 17.15
C ILE A 13 10.29 -5.36 15.68
N ALA A 14 10.60 -6.27 14.77
CA ALA A 14 10.57 -6.08 13.33
C ALA A 14 9.25 -6.59 12.72
N VAL A 15 8.91 -6.12 11.51
CA VAL A 15 7.90 -6.81 10.68
C VAL A 15 8.42 -8.22 10.37
N THR A 16 7.52 -9.20 10.32
CA THR A 16 7.76 -10.66 10.22
C THR A 16 8.24 -11.35 11.51
N ASP A 17 8.55 -10.61 12.57
CA ASP A 17 8.92 -11.23 13.85
C ASP A 17 7.76 -12.00 14.46
N ARG A 18 8.09 -13.14 15.06
CA ARG A 18 7.20 -13.93 15.91
C ARG A 18 7.18 -13.34 17.30
N VAL A 19 5.99 -13.12 17.84
CA VAL A 19 5.76 -12.45 19.11
C VAL A 19 4.73 -13.20 19.96
N THR A 20 4.85 -13.07 21.27
CA THR A 20 3.85 -13.49 22.24
C THR A 20 3.43 -12.31 23.12
N PHE A 21 2.18 -12.32 23.57
CA PHE A 21 1.61 -11.29 24.43
C PHE A 21 0.37 -11.79 25.15
N THR A 22 0.04 -11.18 26.29
CA THR A 22 -1.19 -11.46 27.02
C THR A 22 -2.25 -10.40 26.69
N TYR A 23 -3.44 -10.85 26.31
CA TYR A 23 -4.58 -9.99 26.03
C TYR A 23 -5.87 -10.67 26.48
N GLN A 24 -6.67 -9.98 27.30
CA GLN A 24 -7.89 -10.52 27.92
C GLN A 24 -7.62 -11.85 28.66
N GLU A 25 -6.59 -11.88 29.51
CA GLU A 25 -6.20 -13.04 30.34
C GLU A 25 -5.82 -14.31 29.54
N ARG A 26 -5.61 -14.17 28.23
CA ARG A 26 -5.14 -15.25 27.36
C ARG A 26 -3.79 -14.88 26.76
N THR A 27 -2.91 -15.87 26.67
CA THR A 27 -1.64 -15.73 25.94
C THR A 27 -1.88 -15.99 24.47
N TRP A 28 -1.41 -15.07 23.64
CA TRP A 28 -1.49 -15.12 22.20
C TRP A 28 -0.09 -15.27 21.62
N THR A 29 0.00 -15.96 20.50
CA THR A 29 1.22 -16.03 19.69
C THR A 29 0.86 -15.66 18.25
N GLY A 30 1.72 -14.87 17.61
CA GLY A 30 1.48 -14.40 16.26
C GLY A 30 2.70 -13.82 15.59
N THR A 31 2.46 -13.23 14.41
CA THR A 31 3.47 -12.62 13.56
C THR A 31 3.15 -11.14 13.36
N VAL A 32 4.14 -10.27 13.52
CA VAL A 32 3.98 -8.83 13.25
C VAL A 32 3.90 -8.59 11.76
N VAL A 33 2.78 -8.07 11.27
CA VAL A 33 2.57 -7.79 9.84
C VAL A 33 2.70 -6.31 9.49
N LYS A 34 2.57 -5.43 10.48
CA LYS A 34 2.69 -3.99 10.29
C LYS A 34 3.12 -3.29 11.57
N LYS A 35 3.93 -2.25 11.43
CA LYS A 35 4.35 -1.39 12.53
C LYS A 35 3.68 -0.02 12.46
N SER A 36 3.33 0.50 13.62
CA SER A 36 3.02 1.91 13.84
C SER A 36 3.99 2.48 14.88
N ARG A 37 3.83 3.77 15.23
CA ARG A 37 4.71 4.43 16.19
C ARG A 37 4.61 3.85 17.61
N THR A 38 3.44 3.36 18.02
CA THR A 38 3.20 2.91 19.40
C THR A 38 2.64 1.48 19.52
N ARG A 39 2.24 0.88 18.39
CA ARG A 39 1.60 -0.45 18.34
C ARG A 39 2.10 -1.25 17.14
N ALA A 40 2.07 -2.57 17.26
CA ALA A 40 2.21 -3.49 16.14
C ALA A 40 0.85 -4.09 15.76
N HIS A 41 0.65 -4.37 14.49
CA HIS A 41 -0.43 -5.23 14.02
C HIS A 41 0.08 -6.66 13.95
N VAL A 42 -0.60 -7.57 14.65
CA VAL A 42 -0.18 -8.97 14.79
C VAL A 42 -1.29 -9.87 14.24
N VAL A 43 -0.92 -10.74 13.30
CA VAL A 43 -1.76 -11.87 12.89
C VAL A 43 -1.40 -13.05 13.78
N CYS A 44 -2.35 -13.46 14.62
CA CYS A 44 -2.20 -14.56 15.55
C CYS A 44 -2.28 -15.91 14.83
N ASP A 45 -1.75 -16.97 15.43
CA ASP A 45 -1.71 -18.31 14.81
C ASP A 45 -3.11 -18.85 14.46
N ASN A 46 -4.11 -18.46 15.23
CA ASN A 46 -5.52 -18.77 14.97
C ASN A 46 -6.20 -17.79 13.98
N GLN A 47 -5.42 -17.04 13.20
CA GLN A 47 -5.87 -16.05 12.21
C GLN A 47 -6.56 -14.80 12.79
N ARG A 48 -6.60 -14.62 14.12
CA ARG A 48 -7.12 -13.39 14.72
C ARG A 48 -6.12 -12.24 14.53
N GLU A 49 -6.62 -11.07 14.17
CA GLU A 49 -5.79 -9.87 14.03
C GLU A 49 -5.96 -8.93 15.22
N LEU A 50 -4.84 -8.49 15.80
CA LEU A 50 -4.83 -7.63 16.98
C LEU A 50 -3.83 -6.49 16.82
N GLN A 51 -4.23 -5.29 17.26
CA GLN A 51 -3.32 -4.16 17.41
C GLN A 51 -2.79 -4.10 18.84
N VAL A 52 -1.54 -4.47 19.02
CA VAL A 52 -0.93 -4.66 20.34
C VAL A 52 0.08 -3.54 20.61
N PRO A 53 -0.02 -2.80 21.73
CA PRO A 53 1.02 -1.87 22.16
C PRO A 53 2.37 -2.58 22.34
N TYR A 54 3.47 -1.94 21.92
CA TYR A 54 4.80 -2.55 22.03
C TYR A 54 5.18 -3.03 23.44
N PRO A 55 4.83 -2.32 24.55
CA PRO A 55 5.16 -2.79 25.89
C PRO A 55 4.54 -4.14 26.28
N LEU A 56 3.52 -4.59 25.56
CA LEU A 56 2.88 -5.89 25.81
C LEU A 56 3.47 -7.03 24.97
N LEU A 57 4.32 -6.71 24.00
CA LEU A 57 4.87 -7.68 23.06
C LEU A 57 6.24 -8.17 23.51
N THR A 58 6.39 -9.50 23.51
CA THR A 58 7.68 -10.16 23.70
C THR A 58 8.03 -10.91 22.42
N LYS A 59 9.21 -10.63 21.85
CA LYS A 59 9.72 -11.38 20.69
C LYS A 59 10.03 -12.82 21.11
N LEU A 60 9.58 -13.80 20.34
CA LEU A 60 9.92 -15.19 20.58
C LEU A 60 11.40 -15.44 20.20
N PRO A 61 12.24 -15.93 21.13
CA PRO A 61 13.63 -16.23 20.83
C PRO A 61 13.73 -17.35 19.79
N ASP A 62 14.70 -17.25 18.90
CA ASP A 62 15.04 -18.24 17.85
C ASP A 62 13.92 -18.61 16.87
N ALA A 63 12.79 -17.92 16.95
CA ALA A 63 11.67 -18.15 16.05
C ALA A 63 12.00 -17.58 14.66
N THR A 64 11.98 -18.45 13.65
CA THR A 64 12.14 -18.03 12.26
C THR A 64 11.03 -17.03 11.90
N PRO A 65 11.38 -15.85 11.40
CA PRO A 65 10.39 -14.88 10.96
C PRO A 65 9.49 -15.44 9.84
N ARG A 66 8.24 -15.00 9.83
CA ARG A 66 7.25 -15.48 8.85
C ARG A 66 6.66 -14.31 8.08
N VAL A 67 6.54 -14.44 6.77
CA VAL A 67 5.73 -13.53 5.96
C VAL A 67 4.29 -13.99 6.08
N VAL A 68 3.46 -13.18 6.73
CA VAL A 68 2.03 -13.42 6.89
C VAL A 68 1.30 -12.18 6.41
N GLN A 69 0.26 -12.37 5.61
CA GLN A 69 -0.61 -11.30 5.16
C GLN A 69 -1.84 -11.22 6.08
N SER A 70 -2.31 -10.00 6.35
CA SER A 70 -3.60 -9.82 6.98
C SER A 70 -4.74 -10.34 6.10
N GLN A 71 -5.86 -10.74 6.67
CA GLN A 71 -7.09 -11.12 5.98
C GLN A 71 -7.52 -10.05 4.99
N ALA A 72 -7.43 -8.77 5.35
CA ALA A 72 -7.75 -7.66 4.46
C ALA A 72 -6.80 -7.62 3.24
N GLU A 73 -5.51 -7.88 3.43
CA GLU A 73 -4.54 -7.96 2.32
C GLU A 73 -4.79 -9.17 1.43
N GLN A 74 -5.05 -10.33 2.02
CA GLN A 74 -5.35 -11.57 1.29
C GLN A 74 -6.62 -11.40 0.42
N GLN A 75 -7.67 -10.78 0.98
CA GLN A 75 -8.90 -10.51 0.23
C GLN A 75 -8.66 -9.46 -0.86
N ARG A 76 -7.95 -8.36 -0.55
CA ARG A 76 -7.62 -7.32 -1.52
C ARG A 76 -6.81 -7.86 -2.69
N ALA A 77 -5.88 -8.78 -2.45
CA ALA A 77 -4.97 -9.30 -3.46
C ALA A 77 -5.66 -10.12 -4.57
N ARG A 78 -6.94 -10.48 -4.38
CA ARG A 78 -7.78 -11.15 -5.38
C ARG A 78 -8.30 -10.20 -6.46
N PHE A 79 -8.12 -8.89 -6.26
CA PHE A 79 -8.69 -7.86 -7.12
C PHE A 79 -7.64 -6.87 -7.62
N ALA A 80 -7.92 -6.23 -8.75
CA ALA A 80 -7.20 -5.16 -9.39
C ALA A 80 -8.14 -3.98 -9.71
N PRO A 81 -7.63 -2.74 -9.76
CA PRO A 81 -8.39 -1.65 -10.36
C PRO A 81 -8.79 -2.00 -11.79
N GLY A 82 -10.06 -1.78 -12.15
CA GLY A 82 -10.60 -2.11 -13.46
C GLY A 82 -11.38 -3.43 -13.51
N ASP A 83 -11.22 -4.32 -12.52
CA ASP A 83 -11.98 -5.57 -12.46
C ASP A 83 -13.48 -5.31 -12.46
N ARG A 84 -14.23 -6.18 -13.14
CA ARG A 84 -15.69 -6.18 -13.07
C ARG A 84 -16.11 -7.02 -11.89
N VAL A 85 -16.93 -6.43 -11.02
CA VAL A 85 -17.30 -7.06 -9.76
C VAL A 85 -18.80 -6.94 -9.49
N GLN A 86 -19.30 -7.92 -8.76
CA GLN A 86 -20.66 -7.97 -8.25
C GLN A 86 -20.68 -8.01 -6.72
N PHE A 87 -21.72 -7.45 -6.12
CA PHE A 87 -21.97 -7.52 -4.68
C PHE A 87 -23.45 -7.35 -4.36
N ASP A 88 -23.87 -7.94 -3.25
CA ASP A 88 -25.23 -7.79 -2.73
C ASP A 88 -25.37 -6.49 -1.94
N TYR A 89 -26.41 -5.71 -2.27
CA TYR A 89 -26.78 -4.50 -1.54
C TYR A 89 -28.29 -4.45 -1.34
N ARG A 90 -28.73 -4.53 -0.08
CA ARG A 90 -30.15 -4.49 0.31
C ARG A 90 -31.02 -5.51 -0.45
N GLY A 91 -30.50 -6.71 -0.67
CA GLY A 91 -31.22 -7.81 -1.35
C GLY A 91 -31.18 -7.76 -2.87
N THR A 92 -30.43 -6.82 -3.47
CA THR A 92 -30.22 -6.75 -4.92
C THR A 92 -28.74 -6.93 -5.24
N VAL A 93 -28.44 -7.74 -6.26
CA VAL A 93 -27.09 -7.86 -6.81
C VAL A 93 -26.81 -6.64 -7.68
N LEU A 94 -25.78 -5.87 -7.32
CA LEU A 94 -25.29 -4.75 -8.13
C LEU A 94 -24.00 -5.16 -8.83
N SER A 95 -23.81 -4.64 -10.04
CA SER A 95 -22.60 -4.83 -10.86
C SER A 95 -21.89 -3.49 -11.10
N GLY A 96 -20.57 -3.53 -11.23
CA GLY A 96 -19.78 -2.36 -11.53
C GLY A 96 -18.30 -2.63 -11.73
N VAL A 97 -17.55 -1.55 -11.90
CA VAL A 97 -16.09 -1.57 -12.04
C VAL A 97 -15.44 -1.21 -10.71
N LEU A 98 -14.46 -2.01 -10.28
CA LEU A 98 -13.63 -1.70 -9.13
C LEU A 98 -12.65 -0.57 -9.49
N ALA A 99 -13.09 0.66 -9.32
CA ALA A 99 -12.33 1.84 -9.70
C ALA A 99 -11.01 1.97 -8.92
N ARG A 100 -11.00 1.63 -7.62
CA ARG A 100 -9.81 1.76 -6.76
C ARG A 100 -9.80 0.76 -5.61
N LEU A 101 -8.58 0.33 -5.26
CA LEU A 101 -8.32 -0.44 -4.05
C LEU A 101 -7.90 0.49 -2.90
N ASN A 102 -8.56 0.36 -1.75
CA ASN A 102 -8.08 0.90 -0.47
C ASN A 102 -7.62 -0.26 0.45
N PRO A 103 -7.02 -0.01 1.63
CA PRO A 103 -6.51 -1.09 2.48
C PRO A 103 -7.55 -2.16 2.84
N THR A 104 -8.79 -1.76 3.11
CA THR A 104 -9.85 -2.67 3.59
C THR A 104 -11.11 -2.68 2.72
N LEU A 105 -11.25 -1.72 1.81
CA LEU A 105 -12.48 -1.52 1.03
C LEU A 105 -12.14 -1.22 -0.43
N GLY A 106 -12.85 -1.87 -1.35
CA GLY A 106 -12.89 -1.50 -2.75
C GLY A 106 -13.82 -0.28 -2.97
N HIS A 107 -13.48 0.57 -3.92
CA HIS A 107 -14.36 1.65 -4.39
C HIS A 107 -14.96 1.25 -5.75
N ILE A 108 -16.25 0.98 -5.79
CA ILE A 108 -16.95 0.45 -6.96
C ILE A 108 -17.73 1.59 -7.61
N ALA A 109 -17.55 1.73 -8.91
CA ALA A 109 -18.38 2.56 -9.77
C ALA A 109 -19.40 1.62 -10.45
N THR A 110 -20.66 1.67 -10.02
CA THR A 110 -21.71 0.80 -10.55
C THR A 110 -22.19 1.25 -11.92
N ASP A 111 -22.81 0.33 -12.65
CA ASP A 111 -23.33 0.56 -14.01
C ASP A 111 -24.45 1.61 -14.03
N ASP A 112 -25.20 1.73 -12.92
CA ASP A 112 -26.23 2.77 -12.70
C ASP A 112 -25.63 4.15 -12.33
N GLY A 113 -24.32 4.30 -12.40
CA GLY A 113 -23.62 5.57 -12.14
C GLY A 113 -23.30 5.84 -10.67
N LYS A 114 -23.84 5.07 -9.72
CA LYS A 114 -23.58 5.27 -8.29
C LYS A 114 -22.18 4.78 -7.87
N GLU A 115 -21.81 5.12 -6.63
CA GLU A 115 -20.51 4.79 -6.06
C GLU A 115 -20.68 4.10 -4.71
N TYR A 116 -19.99 2.96 -4.53
CA TYR A 116 -20.06 2.16 -3.31
C TYR A 116 -18.67 1.87 -2.76
N ARG A 117 -18.61 1.74 -1.42
CA ARG A 117 -17.41 1.25 -0.72
C ARG A 117 -17.75 -0.11 -0.13
N VAL A 118 -17.13 -1.15 -0.66
CA VAL A 118 -17.50 -2.54 -0.35
C VAL A 118 -16.29 -3.29 0.19
N SER A 119 -16.51 -4.10 1.21
CA SER A 119 -15.48 -5.01 1.74
C SER A 119 -15.11 -6.04 0.68
N TYR A 120 -13.82 -6.33 0.54
CA TYR A 120 -13.34 -7.31 -0.45
C TYR A 120 -13.94 -8.69 -0.24
N GLY A 121 -14.23 -9.08 1.01
CA GLY A 121 -14.90 -10.35 1.30
C GLY A 121 -16.35 -10.47 0.81
N LEU A 122 -16.96 -9.36 0.37
CA LEU A 122 -18.32 -9.32 -0.19
C LEU A 122 -18.32 -9.17 -1.72
N LEU A 123 -17.15 -9.00 -2.33
CA LEU A 123 -17.01 -8.84 -3.79
C LEU A 123 -16.84 -10.21 -4.44
N ARG A 124 -17.44 -10.34 -5.63
CA ARG A 124 -17.28 -11.48 -6.54
C ARG A 124 -16.88 -10.94 -7.92
N HIS A 125 -16.04 -11.65 -8.67
CA HIS A 125 -15.75 -11.28 -10.06
C HIS A 125 -17.01 -11.49 -10.92
N ASP A 126 -17.21 -10.60 -11.87
CA ASP A 126 -18.22 -10.73 -12.93
C ASP A 126 -17.57 -11.43 -14.12
N GLU A 127 -17.43 -12.76 -14.02
CA GLU A 127 -16.66 -13.59 -14.97
C GLU A 127 -17.06 -13.38 -16.44
N GLU A 128 -18.34 -13.09 -16.70
CA GLU A 128 -18.86 -12.84 -18.05
C GLU A 128 -18.35 -11.54 -18.68
N LYS A 129 -18.00 -10.54 -17.86
CA LYS A 129 -17.64 -9.19 -18.30
C LYS A 129 -16.20 -8.83 -17.96
N GLN A 130 -15.42 -9.76 -17.44
CA GLN A 130 -14.09 -9.47 -16.96
C GLN A 130 -13.20 -8.94 -18.10
N PRO A 131 -12.48 -7.82 -17.90
CA PRO A 131 -11.52 -7.36 -18.89
C PRO A 131 -10.40 -8.38 -19.06
N VAL A 132 -9.79 -8.42 -20.25
CA VAL A 132 -8.59 -9.23 -20.49
C VAL A 132 -7.53 -8.88 -19.45
N ALA A 133 -7.08 -9.89 -18.69
CA ALA A 133 -6.18 -9.67 -17.58
C ALA A 133 -4.87 -9.04 -18.05
N VAL A 134 -4.58 -7.84 -17.56
CA VAL A 134 -3.23 -7.26 -17.67
C VAL A 134 -2.34 -7.97 -16.65
N ALA A 135 -1.13 -8.37 -17.07
CA ALA A 135 -0.18 -9.09 -16.23
C ALA A 135 0.26 -8.23 -15.02
N ALA A 136 -0.44 -8.38 -13.90
CA ALA A 136 -0.07 -7.79 -12.61
C ALA A 136 0.51 -8.87 -11.70
N ARG A 137 1.47 -8.53 -10.84
CA ARG A 137 1.97 -9.47 -9.83
C ARG A 137 0.84 -9.95 -8.92
N GLY A 138 0.72 -11.28 -8.83
CA GLY A 138 -0.13 -11.96 -7.87
C GLY A 138 0.47 -12.03 -6.46
N PRO A 139 -0.26 -12.60 -5.50
CA PRO A 139 0.14 -12.67 -4.09
C PRO A 139 1.53 -13.31 -3.86
N THR A 140 1.82 -14.44 -4.50
CA THR A 140 3.10 -15.16 -4.36
C THR A 140 4.29 -14.31 -4.79
N ALA A 141 4.15 -13.52 -5.85
CA ALA A 141 5.22 -12.63 -6.32
C ALA A 141 5.46 -11.47 -5.35
N LEU A 142 4.41 -10.98 -4.67
CA LEU A 142 4.55 -9.96 -3.63
C LEU A 142 5.23 -10.51 -2.37
N ASP A 143 4.94 -11.75 -1.99
CA ASP A 143 5.64 -12.41 -0.88
C ASP A 143 7.12 -12.63 -1.20
N ALA A 144 7.43 -13.05 -2.44
CA ALA A 144 8.81 -13.18 -2.92
C ALA A 144 9.56 -11.83 -2.89
N LEU A 145 8.90 -10.74 -3.29
CA LEU A 145 9.45 -9.38 -3.19
C LEU A 145 9.72 -8.99 -1.73
N ALA A 146 8.82 -9.32 -0.80
CA ALA A 146 9.02 -9.04 0.62
C ALA A 146 10.21 -9.81 1.20
N LEU A 147 10.40 -11.07 0.80
CA LEU A 147 11.57 -11.88 1.17
C LEU A 147 12.86 -11.28 0.58
N ARG A 148 12.85 -10.87 -0.69
CA ARG A 148 14.01 -10.20 -1.32
C ARG A 148 14.38 -8.91 -0.59
N ALA A 149 13.40 -8.06 -0.29
CA ALA A 149 13.62 -6.81 0.42
C ALA A 149 14.25 -7.04 1.79
N ARG A 150 13.80 -8.10 2.49
CA ARG A 150 14.38 -8.52 3.76
C ARG A 150 15.85 -8.98 3.59
N SER A 151 16.16 -9.80 2.60
CA SER A 151 17.53 -10.22 2.33
C SER A 151 18.46 -9.04 2.02
N LEU A 152 17.96 -8.02 1.29
CA LEU A 152 18.71 -6.78 1.04
C LEU A 152 18.98 -5.99 2.34
N LEU A 153 17.98 -5.86 3.21
CA LEU A 153 18.17 -5.24 4.53
C LEU A 153 19.25 -5.95 5.35
N GLU A 154 19.26 -7.29 5.34
CA GLU A 154 20.25 -8.12 6.02
C GLU A 154 21.64 -7.95 5.40
N GLN A 155 21.75 -8.00 4.06
CA GLN A 155 23.00 -7.77 3.32
C GLN A 155 23.65 -6.43 3.65
N HIS A 156 22.84 -5.37 3.80
CA HIS A 156 23.31 -4.03 4.13
C HIS A 156 23.40 -3.74 5.63
N ARG A 157 23.34 -4.78 6.48
CA ARG A 157 23.49 -4.69 7.94
C ARG A 157 22.52 -3.71 8.60
N LEU A 158 21.33 -3.54 8.04
CA LEU A 158 20.27 -2.72 8.61
C LEU A 158 19.49 -3.50 9.68
N SER A 159 20.21 -3.99 10.70
CA SER A 159 19.63 -4.69 11.83
C SER A 159 18.61 -3.79 12.55
N GLY A 160 17.41 -4.31 12.76
CA GLY A 160 16.28 -3.54 13.30
C GLY A 160 15.52 -2.71 12.26
N TRP A 161 15.89 -2.72 10.98
CA TRP A 161 14.97 -2.26 9.94
C TRP A 161 14.04 -3.38 9.49
N SER A 162 12.92 -3.04 8.90
CA SER A 162 11.95 -4.00 8.38
C SER A 162 11.38 -3.53 7.06
N PHE A 163 10.81 -4.47 6.31
CA PHE A 163 10.11 -4.18 5.07
C PHE A 163 8.59 -4.34 5.26
N GLN A 164 7.78 -3.50 4.60
CA GLN A 164 6.34 -3.71 4.44
C GLN A 164 5.81 -3.04 3.18
N PHE A 165 4.63 -3.45 2.71
CA PHE A 165 3.91 -2.67 1.70
C PHE A 165 3.15 -1.49 2.32
N ASP A 166 2.99 -0.41 1.56
CA ASP A 166 2.12 0.70 1.91
C ASP A 166 1.13 1.05 0.78
N ASN A 167 0.40 2.15 0.93
CA ASN A 167 -0.64 2.58 -0.02
C ASN A 167 -0.28 3.93 -0.67
N GLY A 168 1.02 4.20 -0.85
CA GLY A 168 1.52 5.36 -1.57
C GLY A 168 0.99 5.37 -3.00
N ARG A 169 0.35 6.46 -3.44
CA ARG A 169 -0.22 6.56 -4.80
C ARG A 169 0.74 7.18 -5.82
N ARG A 170 1.72 7.93 -5.33
CA ARG A 170 2.64 8.74 -6.16
C ARG A 170 4.11 8.46 -5.91
N ARG A 171 4.43 7.86 -4.76
CA ARG A 171 5.79 7.47 -4.40
C ARG A 171 5.89 5.95 -4.50
N ALA A 172 6.95 5.47 -5.14
CA ALA A 172 7.25 4.05 -5.23
C ALA A 172 7.73 3.49 -3.88
N GLY A 173 8.67 4.16 -3.22
CA GLY A 173 9.26 3.78 -1.94
C GLY A 173 9.06 4.79 -0.81
N CYS A 174 9.48 4.44 0.40
CA CYS A 174 9.72 5.37 1.51
C CYS A 174 10.55 4.74 2.63
N CYS A 175 11.55 5.48 3.10
CA CYS A 175 12.30 5.22 4.32
C CYS A 175 11.63 5.88 5.55
N GLN A 176 11.13 5.07 6.48
CA GLN A 176 10.43 5.50 7.69
C GLN A 176 11.34 5.38 8.92
N TYR A 177 12.16 6.40 9.16
CA TYR A 177 13.11 6.44 10.29
C TYR A 177 12.49 6.17 11.66
N GLY A 178 11.29 6.71 11.92
CA GLY A 178 10.65 6.61 13.23
C GLY A 178 10.19 5.20 13.62
N THR A 179 9.92 4.35 12.63
CA THR A 179 9.51 2.93 12.83
C THR A 179 10.59 1.95 12.37
N LYS A 180 11.70 2.46 11.80
CA LYS A 180 12.73 1.71 11.09
C LYS A 180 12.12 0.77 10.06
N VAL A 181 11.33 1.33 9.14
CA VAL A 181 10.65 0.57 8.08
C VAL A 181 10.99 1.14 6.72
N ILE A 182 11.42 0.29 5.80
CA ILE A 182 11.41 0.58 4.37
C ILE A 182 10.08 0.07 3.82
N SER A 183 9.37 0.91 3.08
CA SER A 183 8.13 0.49 2.44
C SER A 183 8.08 0.76 0.95
N VAL A 184 7.41 -0.14 0.24
CA VAL A 184 7.10 0.01 -1.19
C VAL A 184 5.59 0.11 -1.36
N SER A 185 5.13 0.98 -2.26
CA SER A 185 3.72 1.09 -2.60
C SER A 185 3.22 -0.24 -3.16
N TYR A 186 2.13 -0.75 -2.58
CA TYR A 186 1.47 -1.95 -3.07
C TYR A 186 1.06 -1.84 -4.55
N ALA A 187 0.59 -0.68 -4.99
CA ALA A 187 0.18 -0.49 -6.37
C ALA A 187 1.38 -0.46 -7.34
N PHE A 188 2.51 0.13 -6.91
CA PHE A 188 3.77 0.10 -7.65
C PHE A 188 4.31 -1.33 -7.74
N ALA A 189 4.36 -2.05 -6.62
CA ALA A 189 4.81 -3.44 -6.53
C ALA A 189 4.06 -4.39 -7.47
N ARG A 190 2.79 -4.10 -7.78
CA ARG A 190 2.00 -4.92 -8.69
C ARG A 190 2.34 -4.75 -10.16
N GLN A 191 2.97 -3.64 -10.56
CA GLN A 191 3.12 -3.23 -11.95
C GLN A 191 4.57 -3.03 -12.40
N ALA A 192 5.44 -2.50 -11.53
CA ALA A 192 6.81 -2.14 -11.89
C ALA A 192 7.65 -3.34 -12.33
N ALA A 193 8.72 -3.16 -13.09
CA ALA A 193 9.61 -4.27 -13.41
C ALA A 193 10.45 -4.71 -12.18
N GLU A 194 11.06 -5.91 -12.24
CA GLU A 194 11.82 -6.46 -11.09
C GLU A 194 13.05 -5.63 -10.73
N ASP A 195 13.72 -5.06 -11.74
CA ASP A 195 14.84 -4.14 -11.61
C ASP A 195 14.40 -2.81 -10.99
N GLU A 196 13.28 -2.23 -11.44
CA GLU A 196 12.71 -1.01 -10.83
C GLU A 196 12.35 -1.21 -9.35
N LEU A 197 11.83 -2.39 -8.99
CA LEU A 197 11.53 -2.72 -7.60
C LEU A 197 12.78 -2.84 -6.75
N THR A 198 13.80 -3.51 -7.28
CA THR A 198 15.09 -3.67 -6.60
C THR A 198 15.78 -2.32 -6.43
N ASP A 199 15.80 -1.50 -7.48
CA ASP A 199 16.32 -0.14 -7.47
C ASP A 199 15.61 0.72 -6.43
N THR A 200 14.27 0.65 -6.37
CA THR A 200 13.47 1.36 -5.37
C THR A 200 13.80 0.92 -3.94
N ILE A 201 13.96 -0.39 -3.69
CA ILE A 201 14.32 -0.87 -2.35
C ILE A 201 15.72 -0.39 -1.96
N LEU A 202 16.69 -0.50 -2.87
CA LEU A 202 18.06 -0.04 -2.65
C LEU A 202 18.10 1.48 -2.44
N HIS A 203 17.29 2.26 -3.16
CA HIS A 203 17.14 3.71 -2.96
C HIS A 203 16.77 4.04 -1.51
N GLU A 204 15.78 3.33 -0.95
CA GLU A 204 15.36 3.54 0.43
C GLU A 204 16.36 2.98 1.45
N ILE A 205 17.10 1.93 1.11
CA ILE A 205 18.21 1.40 1.93
C ILE A 205 19.33 2.43 2.00
N ALA A 206 19.67 3.10 0.90
CA ALA A 206 20.66 4.17 0.89
C ALA A 206 20.25 5.28 1.88
N HIS A 207 18.99 5.73 1.86
CA HIS A 207 18.45 6.69 2.84
C HIS A 207 18.61 6.21 4.29
N ALA A 208 18.36 4.93 4.55
CA ALA A 208 18.52 4.35 5.88
C ALA A 208 19.99 4.32 6.34
N LEU A 209 20.93 4.11 5.41
CA LEU A 209 22.37 4.05 5.69
C LEU A 209 23.00 5.43 5.91
N VAL A 210 22.66 6.43 5.09
CA VAL A 210 23.24 7.78 5.20
C VAL A 210 22.53 8.63 6.25
N GLY A 211 21.26 8.36 6.52
CA GLY A 211 20.45 9.06 7.51
C GLY A 211 19.67 10.24 6.95
N LYS A 212 18.64 10.65 7.71
CA LYS A 212 17.57 11.57 7.27
C LYS A 212 18.03 12.95 6.78
N MET A 213 19.20 13.41 7.20
CA MET A 213 19.72 14.74 6.83
C MET A 213 20.25 14.76 5.39
N HIS A 214 20.71 13.61 4.90
CA HIS A 214 21.15 13.42 3.53
C HIS A 214 19.94 13.05 2.69
N ASN A 215 19.32 14.04 2.06
CA ASN A 215 18.20 13.83 1.14
C ASN A 215 18.69 13.09 -0.12
N HIS A 216 18.59 13.69 -1.30
CA HIS A 216 19.19 13.13 -2.53
C HIS A 216 20.50 13.85 -2.87
N ASP A 217 21.32 14.15 -1.85
CA ASP A 217 22.60 14.84 -2.02
C ASP A 217 23.71 13.91 -2.54
N GLU A 218 24.93 14.43 -2.64
CA GLU A 218 26.08 13.66 -3.14
C GLU A 218 26.43 12.45 -2.24
N VAL A 219 26.24 12.57 -0.93
CA VAL A 219 26.52 11.50 0.04
C VAL A 219 25.51 10.37 -0.15
N TRP A 220 24.22 10.71 -0.26
CA TRP A 220 23.18 9.74 -0.59
C TRP A 220 23.43 9.08 -1.94
N ARG A 221 23.72 9.88 -2.98
CA ARG A 221 23.91 9.37 -4.35
C ARG A 221 25.11 8.43 -4.44
N ALA A 222 26.22 8.79 -3.80
CA ALA A 222 27.41 7.94 -3.72
C ALA A 222 27.07 6.60 -3.06
N LYS A 223 26.36 6.63 -1.92
CA LYS A 223 25.94 5.41 -1.24
C LYS A 223 24.97 4.58 -2.08
N ALA A 224 24.00 5.22 -2.75
CA ALA A 224 23.04 4.55 -3.61
C ALA A 224 23.75 3.78 -4.73
N ILE A 225 24.68 4.42 -5.43
CA ILE A 225 25.47 3.78 -6.51
C ILE A 225 26.34 2.65 -5.95
N GLU A 226 27.00 2.87 -4.81
CA GLU A 226 27.83 1.86 -4.14
C GLU A 226 27.07 0.57 -3.85
N ILE A 227 25.79 0.66 -3.45
CA ILE A 227 24.96 -0.50 -3.13
C ILE A 227 24.18 -1.06 -4.33
N GLY A 228 24.43 -0.56 -5.54
CA GLY A 228 23.80 -1.04 -6.78
C GLY A 228 22.48 -0.38 -7.16
N CYS A 229 22.09 0.73 -6.51
CA CYS A 229 21.01 1.59 -6.98
C CYS A 229 21.51 2.50 -8.13
N SER A 230 20.62 2.85 -9.05
CA SER A 230 20.84 3.77 -10.16
C SER A 230 21.22 5.18 -9.73
N GLY A 231 20.91 5.57 -8.48
CA GLY A 231 21.06 6.93 -7.96
C GLY A 231 20.07 7.92 -8.57
N ARG A 232 19.08 7.46 -9.33
CA ARG A 232 18.00 8.31 -9.85
C ARG A 232 17.02 8.64 -8.72
N ARG A 233 16.50 9.87 -8.74
CA ARG A 233 15.55 10.35 -7.74
C ARG A 233 14.10 9.98 -8.05
N CYS A 234 13.73 9.99 -9.33
CA CYS A 234 12.35 9.79 -9.77
C CYS A 234 12.23 8.49 -10.55
N HIS A 235 11.07 7.84 -10.41
CA HIS A 235 10.61 6.82 -11.33
C HIS A 235 9.64 7.47 -12.33
N ASP A 236 9.56 6.93 -13.54
CA ASP A 236 8.66 7.43 -14.58
C ASP A 236 7.33 6.66 -14.65
N LEU A 237 7.23 5.54 -13.92
CA LEU A 237 6.04 4.70 -13.92
C LEU A 237 4.85 5.39 -13.25
N GLN A 238 3.77 5.56 -14.01
CA GLN A 238 2.44 5.90 -13.48
C GLN A 238 1.67 4.61 -13.16
N PHE A 239 1.60 4.26 -11.87
CA PHE A 239 1.04 2.97 -11.41
C PHE A 239 -0.32 3.09 -10.69
N VAL A 240 -0.89 4.29 -10.57
CA VAL A 240 -2.25 4.48 -10.05
C VAL A 240 -3.00 5.45 -10.96
N PRO A 241 -4.21 5.09 -11.42
CA PRO A 241 -5.05 6.04 -12.16
C PRO A 241 -5.49 7.21 -11.26
N PRO A 242 -5.85 8.35 -11.88
CA PRO A 242 -6.34 9.49 -11.14
C PRO A 242 -7.61 9.14 -10.35
N ARG A 243 -7.90 9.92 -9.31
CA ARG A 243 -9.08 9.64 -8.45
C ARG A 243 -10.40 9.99 -9.12
N TYR A 244 -10.40 11.04 -9.93
CA TYR A 244 -11.61 11.65 -10.46
C TYR A 244 -11.40 12.07 -11.91
N ILE A 245 -12.49 12.02 -12.65
CA ILE A 245 -12.70 12.77 -13.88
C ILE A 245 -13.41 14.06 -13.47
N VAL A 246 -12.97 15.18 -14.00
CA VAL A 246 -13.55 16.50 -13.75
C VAL A 246 -13.97 17.12 -15.07
N THR A 247 -15.23 17.51 -15.17
CA THR A 247 -15.86 18.01 -16.39
C THR A 247 -16.63 19.28 -16.11
N CYS A 248 -16.75 20.13 -17.13
CA CYS A 248 -17.81 21.15 -17.14
C CYS A 248 -19.14 20.48 -17.49
N GLU A 249 -20.24 20.86 -16.82
CA GLU A 249 -21.59 20.33 -17.11
C GLU A 249 -22.06 20.60 -18.56
N ARG A 250 -21.47 21.61 -19.23
CA ARG A 250 -21.70 21.94 -20.64
C ARG A 250 -20.59 21.42 -21.55
N HIS A 251 -19.78 20.49 -21.06
CA HIS A 251 -18.71 19.81 -21.79
C HIS A 251 -17.73 20.75 -22.52
N CYS A 252 -17.45 21.94 -21.95
CA CYS A 252 -16.43 22.83 -22.53
C CYS A 252 -15.00 22.25 -22.45
N TRP A 253 -14.76 21.36 -21.48
CA TRP A 253 -13.49 20.67 -21.28
C TRP A 253 -13.68 19.48 -20.33
N VAL A 254 -12.70 18.57 -20.38
CA VAL A 254 -12.57 17.41 -19.51
C VAL A 254 -11.13 17.25 -19.07
N ALA A 255 -10.92 16.91 -17.79
CA ALA A 255 -9.60 16.65 -17.23
C ALA A 255 -9.67 15.61 -16.11
N THR A 256 -8.52 15.24 -15.54
CA THR A 256 -8.42 14.35 -14.39
C THR A 256 -8.00 15.10 -13.13
N ALA A 257 -8.36 14.56 -11.96
CA ALA A 257 -8.05 15.19 -10.68
C ALA A 257 -7.80 14.18 -9.56
N GLU A 258 -6.93 14.57 -8.62
CA GLU A 258 -6.64 13.81 -7.40
C GLU A 258 -7.50 14.25 -6.20
N ARG A 259 -8.09 15.44 -6.27
CA ARG A 259 -8.91 16.03 -5.20
C ARG A 259 -10.09 16.79 -5.81
N ARG A 260 -11.25 16.70 -5.17
CA ARG A 260 -12.40 17.55 -5.52
C ARG A 260 -12.20 18.94 -4.91
N ARG A 261 -12.45 19.98 -5.70
CA ARG A 261 -12.51 21.37 -5.24
C ARG A 261 -13.96 21.85 -5.23
N ARG A 262 -14.32 22.66 -4.24
CA ARG A 262 -15.66 23.25 -4.10
C ARG A 262 -15.63 24.71 -4.57
N GLY A 263 -16.78 25.23 -5.00
CA GLY A 263 -16.94 26.63 -5.38
C GLY A 263 -16.19 27.05 -6.65
N ILE A 264 -15.79 26.08 -7.48
CA ILE A 264 -15.19 26.36 -8.78
C ILE A 264 -16.27 26.30 -9.88
N VAL A 265 -16.15 27.18 -10.86
CA VAL A 265 -17.01 27.23 -12.05
C VAL A 265 -16.13 27.14 -13.30
N CYS A 266 -16.72 26.75 -14.42
CA CYS A 266 -16.02 26.73 -15.69
C CYS A 266 -15.60 28.14 -16.11
N MET A 267 -14.33 28.35 -16.46
CA MET A 267 -13.87 29.67 -16.89
C MET A 267 -14.45 30.10 -18.25
N GLN A 268 -14.78 29.14 -19.11
CA GLN A 268 -15.30 29.41 -20.45
C GLN A 268 -16.79 29.77 -20.44
N CYS A 269 -17.61 29.01 -19.72
CA CYS A 269 -19.06 29.20 -19.75
C CYS A 269 -19.66 29.66 -18.42
N ARG A 270 -18.92 29.62 -17.30
CA ARG A 270 -19.40 29.84 -15.93
C ARG A 270 -20.36 28.77 -15.39
N GLY A 271 -20.43 27.61 -16.04
CA GLY A 271 -21.25 26.48 -15.61
C GLY A 271 -20.63 25.71 -14.45
N GLN A 272 -21.43 24.82 -13.84
CA GLN A 272 -20.99 23.94 -12.76
C GLN A 272 -19.89 22.97 -13.22
N ILE A 273 -18.98 22.66 -12.29
CA ILE A 273 -17.97 21.62 -12.47
C ILE A 273 -18.43 20.35 -11.77
N VAL A 274 -18.45 19.24 -12.51
CA VAL A 274 -18.89 17.91 -12.07
C VAL A 274 -17.66 17.02 -11.87
N TYR A 275 -17.74 16.13 -10.87
CA TYR A 275 -16.70 15.16 -10.58
C TYR A 275 -17.27 13.75 -10.58
N HIS A 276 -16.70 12.88 -11.41
CA HIS A 276 -17.00 11.45 -11.44
C HIS A 276 -15.81 10.66 -10.91
N THR A 277 -16.04 9.51 -10.28
CA THR A 277 -14.94 8.56 -10.04
C THR A 277 -14.38 8.09 -11.37
N TYR A 278 -13.05 8.07 -11.45
CA TYR A 278 -12.34 7.58 -12.61
C TYR A 278 -12.56 6.08 -12.80
N THR A 279 -12.98 5.71 -13.99
CA THR A 279 -12.77 4.39 -14.61
C THR A 279 -12.31 4.66 -16.03
N GLU A 280 -11.58 3.72 -16.64
CA GLU A 280 -11.08 3.89 -18.00
C GLU A 280 -12.22 4.13 -18.99
N GLU A 281 -13.29 3.36 -18.87
CA GLU A 281 -14.50 3.50 -19.69
C GLU A 281 -15.16 4.89 -19.54
N ARG A 282 -15.31 5.38 -18.31
CA ARG A 282 -15.89 6.72 -18.07
C ARG A 282 -14.98 7.80 -18.65
N TRP A 283 -13.66 7.66 -18.51
CA TRP A 283 -12.70 8.64 -19.02
C TRP A 283 -12.81 8.75 -20.55
N SER A 284 -12.75 7.62 -21.26
CA SER A 284 -12.90 7.57 -22.71
C SER A 284 -14.22 8.18 -23.19
N ARG A 285 -15.32 7.93 -22.46
CA ARG A 285 -16.64 8.49 -22.81
C ARG A 285 -16.73 10.01 -22.59
N GLU A 286 -16.13 10.55 -21.54
CA GLU A 286 -16.15 12.00 -21.30
C GLU A 286 -15.25 12.74 -22.30
N GLN A 287 -14.15 12.12 -22.76
CA GLN A 287 -13.28 12.68 -23.81
C GLN A 287 -13.96 12.85 -25.16
N GLN A 288 -14.96 12.02 -25.49
CA GLN A 288 -15.68 12.09 -26.75
C GLN A 288 -16.79 13.16 -26.78
N GLN A 289 -17.12 13.76 -25.63
CA GLN A 289 -18.21 14.73 -25.48
C GLN A 289 -17.74 16.19 -25.50
N VAL A 290 -16.42 16.41 -25.49
CA VAL A 290 -15.77 17.74 -25.52
C VAL A 290 -15.25 18.02 -26.92
#